data_AF-A0AB36T5P8-F1
#
_entry.id   AF-A0AB36T5P8-F1
#
_cell.length_a   1.000
_cell.length_b   1.000
_cell.length_c   1.000
_cell.angle_alpha   90.00
_cell.angle_beta   90.00
_cell.angle_gamma   90.00
#
_symmetry.space_group_name_H-M   'P 1'
#
loop_
_entity.id
_entity.type
_entity.pdbx_description
1 polymer ?
#
loop_
_entity_poly.entity_id
_entity_poly.type
_entity_poly.pdbx_seq_one_letter_code
_entity_poly.pdbx_strand_id
1 'polypeptide(L)'
;MMNTLKNLLVGTTKVKTEEQANKEIEKLQVQENDLQGKLQEAQEGHSKVSAALDIISANLIIDETDKVALANKKKGEAKLEALAKEIESTQFKLAEVSLKKQEAIKELYRSRGEKARKYNVEQRRNMVVVGRFNNAFRLEDALRLVTVYDAKGYDLGVEYGVGATDSLDPRSEDWNFIVDMNNEDAAEADKQAEVISRELEKAILSVFKKHNIELNKQTLINLSRI
;
A
#
# COMPACT_ATOMS: atom_id res chain seq x y z
N MET A 1 9.65 2.74 11.10
CA MET A 1 10.14 3.94 10.39
C MET A 1 10.15 3.61 8.90
N MET A 2 9.18 4.12 8.13
CA MET A 2 9.21 4.06 6.66
C MET A 2 10.23 5.10 6.22
N ASN A 3 11.46 4.68 5.92
CA ASN A 3 12.52 5.66 5.75
C ASN A 3 12.75 6.14 4.31
N THR A 4 12.07 5.58 3.30
CA THR A 4 11.93 6.16 1.95
C THR A 4 11.00 5.31 1.09
N LEU A 5 10.42 5.92 0.05
CA LEU A 5 9.69 5.28 -1.04
C LEU A 5 10.50 4.18 -1.72
N LYS A 6 11.80 4.41 -1.89
CA LYS A 6 12.72 3.40 -2.40
C LYS A 6 12.68 2.10 -1.59
N ASN A 7 12.67 2.20 -0.26
CA ASN A 7 12.60 1.03 0.61
C ASN A 7 11.24 0.32 0.57
N LEU A 8 10.17 1.01 0.16
CA LEU A 8 8.85 0.42 -0.07
C LEU A 8 8.85 -0.52 -1.29
N LEU A 9 9.67 -0.19 -2.29
CA LEU A 9 9.69 -0.87 -3.58
C LEU A 9 10.77 -1.96 -3.69
N VAL A 10 11.70 -2.02 -2.74
CA VAL A 10 12.67 -3.11 -2.60
C VAL A 10 11.92 -4.41 -2.20
N GLY A 11 11.80 -5.35 -3.14
CA GLY A 11 11.16 -6.65 -2.90
C GLY A 11 10.39 -7.21 -4.09
N THR A 12 9.69 -8.33 -3.88
CA THR A 12 8.95 -9.12 -4.89
C THR A 12 8.16 -8.28 -5.89
N THR A 13 8.29 -8.60 -7.18
CA THR A 13 7.64 -7.91 -8.31
C THR A 13 6.12 -8.09 -8.37
N LYS A 14 5.57 -9.03 -7.58
CA LYS A 14 4.14 -9.34 -7.56
C LYS A 14 3.49 -8.68 -6.35
N VAL A 15 2.70 -7.65 -6.62
CA VAL A 15 1.97 -6.88 -5.61
C VAL A 15 0.58 -7.50 -5.38
N LYS A 16 0.15 -7.57 -4.12
CA LYS A 16 -1.21 -8.00 -3.74
C LYS A 16 -2.24 -6.98 -4.22
N THR A 17 -3.51 -7.37 -4.28
CA THR A 17 -4.57 -6.39 -4.49
C THR A 17 -4.76 -5.55 -3.21
N GLU A 18 -5.24 -4.31 -3.36
CA GLU A 18 -5.56 -3.43 -2.24
C GLU A 18 -6.51 -4.11 -1.22
N GLU A 19 -7.51 -4.85 -1.72
CA GLU A 19 -8.44 -5.62 -0.90
C GLU A 19 -7.76 -6.74 -0.10
N GLN A 20 -6.79 -7.43 -0.70
CA GLN A 20 -6.03 -8.48 -0.01
C GLN A 20 -5.13 -7.89 1.08
N ALA A 21 -4.46 -6.77 0.80
CA ALA A 21 -3.62 -6.08 1.77
C ALA A 21 -4.44 -5.54 2.96
N ASN A 22 -5.60 -4.92 2.69
CA ASN A 22 -6.51 -4.45 3.75
C ASN A 22 -7.02 -5.60 4.64
N LYS A 23 -7.46 -6.71 4.04
CA LYS A 23 -7.91 -7.89 4.81
C LYS A 23 -6.82 -8.46 5.70
N GLU A 24 -5.56 -8.41 5.28
CA GLU A 24 -4.43 -8.86 6.09
C GLU A 24 -4.18 -7.93 7.28
N ILE A 25 -4.25 -6.61 7.07
CA ILE A 25 -4.14 -5.61 8.15
C ILE A 25 -5.28 -5.79 9.18
N GLU A 26 -6.52 -5.97 8.72
CA GLU A 26 -7.68 -6.22 9.59
C GLU A 26 -7.49 -7.49 10.43
N LYS A 27 -7.04 -8.58 9.81
CA LYS A 27 -6.74 -9.84 10.52
C LYS A 27 -5.66 -9.64 11.59
N LEU A 28 -4.60 -8.92 11.26
CA LEU A 28 -3.52 -8.62 12.20
C LEU A 28 -3.98 -7.69 13.34
N GLN A 29 -4.88 -6.74 13.06
CA GLN A 29 -5.48 -5.87 14.08
C GLN A 29 -6.32 -6.67 15.09
N VAL A 30 -7.14 -7.62 14.61
CA VAL A 30 -7.90 -8.50 15.50
C VAL A 30 -6.96 -9.31 16.39
N GLN A 31 -5.92 -9.91 15.79
CA GLN A 31 -4.92 -10.67 16.54
C GLN A 31 -4.17 -9.81 17.59
N GLU A 32 -3.85 -8.55 17.25
CA GLU A 32 -3.23 -7.59 18.16
C GLU A 32 -4.15 -7.30 19.36
N ASN A 33 -5.43 -7.03 19.10
CA ASN A 33 -6.41 -6.74 20.15
C ASN A 33 -6.59 -7.94 21.11
N ASP A 34 -6.69 -9.15 20.57
CA ASP A 34 -6.81 -10.37 21.38
C ASP A 34 -5.59 -10.59 22.28
N LEU A 35 -4.39 -10.31 21.76
CA LEU A 35 -3.14 -10.42 22.54
C LEU A 35 -3.03 -9.31 23.58
N GLN A 36 -3.47 -8.09 23.28
CA GLN A 36 -3.53 -7.00 24.27
C GLN A 36 -4.48 -7.34 25.42
N GLY A 37 -5.64 -7.93 25.12
CA GLY A 37 -6.57 -8.43 26.15
C GLY A 37 -5.93 -9.47 27.07
N LYS A 38 -5.26 -10.48 26.48
CA LYS A 38 -4.54 -11.51 27.25
C LYS A 38 -3.42 -10.93 28.10
N LEU A 39 -2.67 -9.96 27.56
CA LEU A 39 -1.60 -9.30 28.30
C LEU A 39 -2.14 -8.57 29.53
N GLN A 40 -3.24 -7.83 29.35
CA GLN A 40 -3.89 -7.12 30.45
C GLN A 40 -4.39 -8.09 31.52
N GLU A 41 -5.09 -9.17 31.14
CA GLU A 41 -5.57 -10.19 32.07
C GLU A 41 -4.41 -10.83 32.87
N ALA A 42 -3.30 -11.14 32.21
CA ALA A 42 -2.12 -11.72 32.86
C ALA A 42 -1.44 -10.73 33.82
N GLN A 43 -1.34 -9.45 33.45
CA GLN A 43 -0.77 -8.39 34.30
C GLN A 43 -1.65 -8.10 35.53
N GLU A 44 -2.96 -8.05 35.36
CA GLU A 44 -3.91 -7.92 36.47
C GLU A 44 -3.83 -9.13 37.40
N GLY A 45 -3.78 -10.33 36.83
CA GLY A 45 -3.59 -11.58 37.59
C GLY A 45 -2.29 -11.56 38.38
N HIS A 46 -1.20 -11.13 37.76
CA HIS A 46 0.11 -11.05 38.41
C HIS A 46 0.08 -10.08 39.60
N SER A 47 -0.53 -8.90 39.42
CA SER A 47 -0.67 -7.89 40.47
C SER A 47 -1.51 -8.41 41.66
N LYS A 48 -2.64 -9.08 41.37
CA LYS A 48 -3.51 -9.66 42.41
C LYS A 48 -2.81 -10.76 43.20
N VAL A 49 -2.09 -11.66 42.53
CA VAL A 49 -1.35 -12.75 43.20
C VAL A 49 -0.17 -12.20 44.01
N SER A 50 0.54 -11.18 43.50
CA SER A 50 1.61 -10.51 44.24
C SER A 50 1.09 -9.90 45.55
N ALA A 51 -0.01 -9.14 45.48
CA ALA A 51 -0.62 -8.56 46.68
C ALA A 51 -1.08 -9.64 47.69
N ALA A 52 -1.61 -10.78 47.20
CA ALA A 52 -1.98 -11.89 48.07
C ALA A 52 -0.76 -12.53 48.74
N LEU A 53 0.37 -12.65 48.03
CA LEU A 53 1.62 -13.16 48.59
C LEU A 53 2.22 -12.23 49.64
N ASP A 54 2.08 -10.91 49.50
CA ASP A 54 2.52 -9.95 50.50
C ASP A 54 1.76 -10.15 51.82
N ILE A 55 0.43 -10.36 51.75
CA ILE A 55 -0.40 -10.66 52.92
C ILE A 55 -0.01 -12.00 53.55
N ILE A 56 0.18 -13.04 52.74
CA ILE A 56 0.61 -14.37 53.24
C ILE A 56 1.98 -14.27 53.92
N SER A 57 2.89 -13.48 53.34
CA SER A 57 4.23 -13.26 53.90
C SER A 57 4.15 -12.50 55.21
N ALA A 58 3.27 -11.50 55.33
CA ALA A 58 3.02 -10.81 56.60
C ALA A 58 2.48 -11.76 57.68
N ASN A 59 1.58 -12.69 57.33
CA ASN A 59 1.07 -13.70 58.28
C ASN A 59 2.18 -14.66 58.75
N LEU A 60 3.07 -15.08 57.84
CA LEU A 60 4.20 -15.95 58.17
C LEU A 60 5.26 -15.27 59.06
N ILE A 61 5.30 -13.93 59.11
CA ILE A 61 6.13 -13.20 60.09
C ILE A 61 5.55 -13.34 61.51
N ILE A 62 4.22 -13.47 61.63
CA ILE A 62 3.54 -13.62 62.92
C ILE A 62 3.61 -15.07 63.42
N ASP A 63 3.40 -16.04 62.52
CA ASP A 63 3.57 -17.47 62.78
C ASP A 63 4.30 -18.15 61.63
N GLU A 64 5.61 -18.35 61.81
CA GLU A 64 6.50 -18.93 60.80
C GLU A 64 6.16 -20.40 60.48
N THR A 65 5.41 -21.07 61.35
CA THR A 65 5.13 -22.51 61.23
C THR A 65 3.73 -22.83 60.70
N ASP A 66 2.95 -21.80 60.33
CA ASP A 66 1.63 -21.97 59.73
C ASP A 66 1.74 -22.73 58.41
N LYS A 67 1.36 -24.01 58.46
CA LYS A 67 1.40 -24.94 57.33
C LYS A 67 0.49 -24.50 56.17
N VAL A 68 -0.62 -23.82 56.46
CA VAL A 68 -1.56 -23.34 55.43
C VAL A 68 -0.95 -22.15 54.70
N ALA A 69 -0.38 -21.20 55.44
CA ALA A 69 0.28 -20.04 54.86
C ALA A 69 1.51 -20.44 54.02
N LEU A 70 2.35 -21.37 54.49
CA LEU A 70 3.49 -21.90 53.73
C LEU A 70 3.05 -22.59 52.42
N ALA A 71 1.99 -23.40 52.47
CA ALA A 71 1.47 -24.08 51.28
C ALA A 71 0.89 -23.08 50.26
N ASN A 72 0.17 -22.05 50.72
CA ASN A 72 -0.39 -21.01 49.86
C ASN A 72 0.69 -20.11 49.26
N LYS A 73 1.76 -19.80 50.01
CA LYS A 73 2.92 -19.08 49.49
C LYS A 73 3.53 -19.79 48.29
N LYS A 74 3.83 -21.09 48.43
CA LYS A 74 4.40 -21.90 47.34
C LYS A 74 3.49 -21.94 46.10
N LYS A 75 2.17 -22.04 46.29
CA LYS A 75 1.20 -22.00 45.18
C LYS A 75 1.14 -20.64 44.50
N GLY A 76 1.18 -19.55 45.29
CA GLY A 76 1.20 -18.19 44.76
C GLY A 76 2.47 -17.89 43.97
N GLU A 77 3.65 -18.29 44.48
CA GLU A 77 4.93 -18.16 43.78
C GLU A 77 4.92 -18.89 42.43
N ALA A 78 4.44 -20.13 42.41
CA ALA A 78 4.30 -20.89 41.16
C ALA A 78 3.32 -20.22 40.18
N LYS A 79 2.23 -19.61 40.69
CA LYS A 79 1.27 -18.87 39.86
C LYS A 79 1.85 -17.56 39.32
N LEU A 80 2.66 -16.85 40.11
CA LEU A 80 3.40 -15.66 39.64
C LEU A 80 4.38 -16.02 38.52
N GLU A 81 5.16 -17.09 38.69
CA GLU A 81 6.11 -17.52 37.66
C GLU A 81 5.39 -17.90 36.36
N ALA A 82 4.24 -18.59 36.45
CA ALA A 82 3.42 -18.92 35.29
C ALA A 82 2.88 -17.66 34.59
N LEU A 83 2.38 -16.69 35.35
CA LEU A 83 1.89 -15.42 34.81
C LEU A 83 3.01 -14.57 34.20
N ALA A 84 4.20 -14.56 34.80
CA ALA A 84 5.36 -13.87 34.27
C ALA A 84 5.78 -14.44 32.90
N LYS A 85 5.82 -15.77 32.75
CA LYS A 85 6.08 -16.43 31.46
C LYS A 85 5.00 -16.13 30.42
N GLU A 86 3.74 -16.06 30.83
CA GLU A 86 2.62 -15.71 29.95
C GLU A 86 2.70 -14.25 29.46
N ILE A 87 3.05 -13.32 30.36
CA ILE A 87 3.30 -11.91 30.03
C ILE A 87 4.43 -11.80 29.00
N GLU A 88 5.58 -12.42 29.27
CA GLU A 88 6.74 -12.39 28.36
C GLU A 88 6.40 -12.98 26.98
N SER A 89 5.76 -14.15 26.94
CA SER A 89 5.36 -14.79 25.69
C SER A 89 4.36 -13.94 24.89
N THR A 90 3.43 -13.29 25.58
CA THR A 90 2.41 -12.44 24.94
C THR A 90 3.03 -11.16 24.39
N GLN A 91 3.96 -10.54 25.13
CA GLN A 91 4.72 -9.38 24.67
C GLN A 91 5.55 -9.69 23.41
N PHE A 92 6.20 -10.86 23.38
CA PHE A 92 6.93 -11.30 22.19
C PHE A 92 6.01 -11.45 20.97
N LYS A 93 4.84 -12.08 21.13
CA LYS A 93 3.85 -12.23 20.04
C LYS A 93 3.30 -10.88 19.57
N LEU A 94 3.08 -9.94 20.49
CA LEU A 94 2.66 -8.57 20.14
C LEU A 94 3.72 -7.87 19.28
N ALA A 95 5.01 -8.01 19.60
CA ALA A 95 6.08 -7.48 18.78
C ALA A 95 6.09 -8.10 17.38
N GLU A 96 5.93 -9.42 17.25
CA GLU A 96 5.83 -10.09 15.95
C GLU A 96 4.64 -9.62 15.11
N VAL A 97 3.46 -9.47 15.73
CA VAL A 97 2.25 -8.97 15.05
C VAL A 97 2.44 -7.53 14.61
N SER A 98 3.06 -6.69 15.44
CA SER A 98 3.37 -5.31 15.09
C SER A 98 4.28 -5.21 13.86
N LEU A 99 5.33 -6.04 13.81
CA LEU A 99 6.22 -6.12 12.64
C LEU A 99 5.47 -6.56 11.38
N LYS A 100 4.67 -7.63 11.48
CA LYS A 100 3.84 -8.11 10.36
C LYS A 100 2.87 -7.05 9.86
N LYS A 101 2.29 -6.26 10.78
CA LYS A 101 1.36 -5.18 10.44
C LYS A 101 2.07 -4.04 9.72
N GLN A 102 3.28 -3.68 10.13
CA GLN A 102 4.08 -2.69 9.40
C GLN A 102 4.39 -3.16 7.97
N GLU A 103 4.73 -4.43 7.76
CA GLU A 103 4.94 -4.99 6.43
C GLU A 103 3.65 -5.04 5.60
N ALA A 104 2.52 -5.40 6.21
CA ALA A 104 1.22 -5.39 5.52
C ALA A 104 0.80 -3.96 5.12
N ILE A 105 1.10 -2.94 5.94
CA ILE A 105 0.86 -1.54 5.61
C ILE A 105 1.75 -1.09 4.44
N LYS A 106 3.03 -1.47 4.43
CA LYS A 106 3.91 -1.21 3.27
C LYS A 106 3.34 -1.81 1.99
N GLU A 107 2.89 -3.06 2.05
CA GLU A 107 2.28 -3.72 0.90
C GLU A 107 1.00 -3.01 0.44
N LEU A 108 0.17 -2.51 1.36
CA LEU A 108 -1.01 -1.72 1.01
C LEU A 108 -0.66 -0.46 0.18
N TYR A 109 0.33 0.31 0.63
CA TYR A 109 0.77 1.49 -0.11
C TYR A 109 1.39 1.13 -1.46
N ARG A 110 2.12 0.02 -1.53
CA ARG A 110 2.62 -0.51 -2.80
C ARG A 110 1.46 -0.86 -3.75
N SER A 111 0.42 -1.55 -3.26
CA SER A 111 -0.79 -1.88 -4.04
C SER A 111 -1.49 -0.64 -4.57
N ARG A 112 -1.63 0.40 -3.76
CA ARG A 112 -2.24 1.67 -4.14
C ARG A 112 -1.43 2.39 -5.21
N GLY A 113 -0.13 2.56 -4.97
CA GLY A 113 0.78 3.16 -5.95
C GLY A 113 0.76 2.46 -7.30
N GLU A 114 0.83 1.12 -7.35
CA GLU A 114 0.77 0.38 -8.63
C GLU A 114 -0.57 0.54 -9.36
N LYS A 115 -1.68 0.61 -8.61
CA LYS A 115 -3.00 0.88 -9.19
C LYS A 115 -3.08 2.29 -9.75
N ALA A 116 -2.52 3.27 -9.04
CA ALA A 116 -2.42 4.66 -9.45
C ALA A 116 -1.57 4.83 -10.71
N ARG A 117 -0.40 4.18 -10.78
CA ARG A 117 0.46 4.18 -11.98
C ARG A 117 -0.28 3.67 -13.22
N LYS A 118 -0.95 2.52 -13.11
CA LYS A 118 -1.76 1.96 -14.22
C LYS A 118 -2.84 2.93 -14.68
N TYR A 119 -3.52 3.57 -13.73
CA TYR A 119 -4.53 4.57 -14.04
C TYR A 119 -3.91 5.79 -14.75
N ASN A 120 -2.82 6.34 -14.24
CA ASN A 120 -2.12 7.49 -14.82
C ASN A 120 -1.65 7.21 -16.26
N VAL A 121 -1.07 6.02 -16.49
CA VAL A 121 -0.70 5.54 -17.83
C VAL A 121 -1.91 5.53 -18.76
N GLU A 122 -3.04 4.98 -18.31
CA GLU A 122 -4.27 4.94 -19.11
C GLU A 122 -4.82 6.34 -19.44
N GLN A 123 -4.92 7.23 -18.45
CA GLN A 123 -5.44 8.59 -18.66
C GLN A 123 -4.59 9.35 -19.67
N ARG A 124 -3.26 9.30 -19.51
CA ARG A 124 -2.34 9.94 -20.45
C ARG A 124 -2.40 9.31 -21.83
N ARG A 125 -2.39 7.98 -21.93
CA ARG A 125 -2.50 7.26 -23.21
C ARG A 125 -3.74 7.72 -23.97
N ASN A 126 -4.90 7.74 -23.30
CA ASN A 126 -6.16 8.15 -23.92
C ASN A 126 -6.10 9.60 -24.41
N MET A 127 -5.56 10.51 -23.61
CA MET A 127 -5.33 11.91 -23.99
C MET A 127 -4.41 12.02 -25.20
N VAL A 128 -3.29 11.29 -25.23
CA VAL A 128 -2.29 11.35 -26.29
C VAL A 128 -2.86 10.82 -27.61
N VAL A 129 -3.53 9.66 -27.60
CA VAL A 129 -4.14 9.08 -28.81
C VAL A 129 -5.12 10.06 -29.45
N VAL A 130 -6.02 10.64 -28.65
CA VAL A 130 -7.01 11.61 -29.15
C VAL A 130 -6.34 12.91 -29.60
N GLY A 131 -5.35 13.39 -28.86
CA GLY A 131 -4.57 14.57 -29.24
C GLY A 131 -3.87 14.41 -30.59
N ARG A 132 -3.21 13.27 -30.82
CA ARG A 132 -2.53 12.98 -32.09
C ARG A 132 -3.52 12.89 -33.25
N PHE A 133 -4.66 12.23 -33.06
CA PHE A 133 -5.71 12.17 -34.08
C PHE A 133 -6.22 13.56 -34.46
N ASN A 134 -6.59 14.38 -33.47
CA ASN A 134 -7.07 15.74 -33.71
C ASN A 134 -6.03 16.60 -34.44
N ASN A 135 -4.74 16.46 -34.08
CA ASN A 135 -3.64 17.17 -34.71
C ASN A 135 -3.39 16.73 -36.16
N ALA A 136 -3.43 15.42 -36.43
CA ALA A 136 -3.25 14.88 -37.78
C ALA A 136 -4.28 15.43 -38.77
N PHE A 137 -5.55 15.53 -38.33
CA PHE A 137 -6.65 16.00 -39.18
C PHE A 137 -6.97 17.48 -39.03
N ARG A 138 -6.26 18.21 -38.16
CA ARG A 138 -6.50 19.63 -37.85
C ARG A 138 -7.97 19.92 -37.55
N LEU A 139 -8.59 19.06 -36.74
CA LEU A 139 -10.00 19.20 -36.40
C LEU A 139 -10.23 20.50 -35.61
N GLU A 140 -11.19 21.30 -36.08
CA GLU A 140 -11.67 22.49 -35.41
C GLU A 140 -12.38 22.13 -34.10
N ASP A 141 -12.45 23.05 -33.13
CA ASP A 141 -12.94 22.76 -31.77
C ASP A 141 -14.33 22.11 -31.74
N ALA A 142 -15.24 22.49 -32.65
CA ALA A 142 -16.57 21.89 -32.75
C ALA A 142 -16.58 20.43 -33.24
N LEU A 143 -15.49 19.99 -33.88
CA LEU A 143 -15.34 18.67 -34.51
C LEU A 143 -14.24 17.82 -33.86
N ARG A 144 -13.56 18.35 -32.83
CA ARG A 144 -12.51 17.63 -32.11
C ARG A 144 -13.07 16.42 -31.40
N LEU A 145 -12.33 15.32 -31.46
CA LEU A 145 -12.55 14.20 -30.56
C LEU A 145 -12.18 14.65 -29.14
N VAL A 146 -13.08 14.42 -28.19
CA VAL A 146 -12.86 14.70 -26.77
C VAL A 146 -12.86 13.38 -26.03
N THR A 147 -11.76 13.07 -25.36
CA THR A 147 -11.70 11.94 -24.44
C THR A 147 -12.03 12.41 -23.03
N VAL A 148 -12.74 11.58 -22.28
CA VAL A 148 -12.87 11.77 -20.84
C VAL A 148 -11.58 11.29 -20.22
N TYR A 149 -10.81 12.21 -19.64
CA TYR A 149 -9.62 11.87 -18.87
C TYR A 149 -9.48 12.75 -17.64
N ASP A 150 -8.86 12.21 -16.59
CA ASP A 150 -8.42 13.00 -15.44
C ASP A 150 -7.06 13.61 -15.74
N ALA A 151 -7.02 14.92 -15.95
CA ALA A 151 -5.80 15.66 -16.24
C ALA A 151 -4.82 15.73 -15.07
N LYS A 152 -5.31 15.56 -13.84
CA LYS A 152 -4.46 15.54 -12.65
C LYS A 152 -3.90 14.14 -12.39
N GLY A 153 -4.71 13.12 -12.68
CA GLY A 153 -4.39 11.75 -12.30
C GLY A 153 -4.24 11.60 -10.79
N TYR A 154 -3.63 10.49 -10.37
CA TYR A 154 -3.27 10.26 -8.98
C TYR A 154 -1.89 10.84 -8.65
N ASP A 155 -1.78 11.47 -7.48
CA ASP A 155 -0.50 11.85 -6.88
C ASP A 155 0.20 10.62 -6.30
N LEU A 156 1.26 10.17 -6.98
CA LEU A 156 2.00 8.97 -6.56
C LEU A 156 2.61 9.10 -5.15
N GLY A 157 2.95 10.31 -4.69
CA GLY A 157 3.46 10.50 -3.34
C GLY A 157 2.41 10.17 -2.27
N VAL A 158 1.16 10.55 -2.51
CA VAL A 158 0.03 10.20 -1.63
C VAL A 158 -0.22 8.69 -1.68
N GLU A 159 -0.28 8.12 -2.88
CA GLU A 159 -0.66 6.73 -3.08
C GLU A 159 0.38 5.74 -2.52
N TYR A 160 1.66 6.09 -2.58
CA TYR A 160 2.72 5.31 -1.93
C TYR A 160 2.97 5.70 -0.46
N GLY A 161 2.20 6.62 0.11
CA GLY A 161 2.21 6.91 1.55
C GLY A 161 3.36 7.80 2.03
N VAL A 162 4.06 8.51 1.14
CA VAL A 162 5.11 9.47 1.50
C VAL A 162 4.60 10.92 1.58
N GLY A 163 3.36 11.17 1.17
CA GLY A 163 2.70 12.48 1.21
C GLY A 163 2.61 13.13 -0.15
N ALA A 164 1.85 14.22 -0.26
CA ALA A 164 1.64 14.92 -1.53
C ALA A 164 2.96 15.36 -2.16
N THR A 165 3.13 15.12 -3.45
CA THR A 165 4.40 15.34 -4.16
C THR A 165 4.84 16.82 -4.10
N ASP A 166 3.88 17.74 -4.12
CA ASP A 166 4.09 19.18 -4.02
C ASP A 166 4.60 19.65 -2.65
N SER A 167 4.43 18.81 -1.63
CA SER A 167 4.77 19.08 -0.24
C SER A 167 6.10 18.45 0.16
N LEU A 168 6.69 17.63 -0.71
CA LEU A 168 8.02 17.04 -0.51
C LEU A 168 9.13 18.04 -0.86
N ASP A 169 10.28 17.92 -0.19
CA ASP A 169 11.48 18.67 -0.58
C ASP A 169 11.89 18.24 -2.00
N PRO A 170 11.98 19.16 -2.98
CA PRO A 170 12.38 18.84 -4.36
C PRO A 170 13.79 18.24 -4.49
N ARG A 171 14.60 18.27 -3.43
CA ARG A 171 15.93 17.64 -3.39
C ARG A 171 15.93 16.29 -2.66
N SER A 172 14.80 15.85 -2.11
CA SER A 172 14.69 14.58 -1.39
C SER A 172 14.75 13.37 -2.33
N GLU A 173 15.19 12.23 -1.80
CA GLU A 173 15.18 10.96 -2.55
C GLU A 173 13.76 10.57 -2.96
N ASP A 174 12.76 10.77 -2.09
CA ASP A 174 11.36 10.44 -2.37
C ASP A 174 10.77 11.29 -3.50
N TRP A 175 11.04 12.61 -3.50
CA TRP A 175 10.58 13.47 -4.60
C TRP A 175 11.20 13.06 -5.93
N ASN A 176 12.52 12.83 -5.98
CA ASN A 176 13.21 12.40 -7.19
C ASN A 176 12.64 11.06 -7.70
N PHE A 177 12.41 10.11 -6.80
CA PHE A 177 11.86 8.81 -7.15
C PHE A 177 10.44 8.90 -7.71
N ILE A 178 9.58 9.76 -7.15
CA ILE A 178 8.24 10.01 -7.68
C ILE A 178 8.30 10.64 -9.08
N VAL A 179 9.17 11.62 -9.29
CA VAL A 179 9.35 12.26 -10.59
C VAL A 179 9.81 11.25 -11.64
N ASP A 180 10.76 10.39 -11.30
CA ASP A 180 11.23 9.32 -12.19
C ASP A 180 10.09 8.36 -12.54
N MET A 181 9.29 7.91 -11.56
CA MET A 181 8.13 7.07 -11.83
C MET A 181 7.09 7.75 -12.72
N ASN A 182 6.81 9.04 -12.53
CA ASN A 182 5.90 9.79 -13.41
C ASN A 182 6.45 9.88 -14.85
N ASN A 183 7.76 10.02 -15.01
CA ASN A 183 8.41 10.01 -16.32
C ASN A 183 8.34 8.63 -16.98
N GLU A 184 8.52 7.55 -16.22
CA GLU A 184 8.32 6.17 -16.68
C GLU A 184 6.89 5.93 -17.14
N ASP A 185 5.90 6.35 -16.34
CA ASP A 185 4.48 6.22 -16.67
C ASP A 185 4.13 7.01 -17.92
N ALA A 186 4.71 8.21 -18.07
CA ALA A 186 4.55 9.02 -19.27
C ALA A 186 5.12 8.33 -20.52
N ALA A 187 6.32 7.77 -20.43
CA ALA A 187 6.96 7.06 -21.53
C ALA A 187 6.19 5.79 -21.93
N GLU A 188 5.70 5.03 -20.96
CA GLU A 188 4.89 3.83 -21.22
C GLU A 188 3.53 4.20 -21.85
N ALA A 189 2.87 5.25 -21.37
CA ALA A 189 1.65 5.77 -21.98
C ALA A 189 1.86 6.20 -23.44
N ASP A 190 2.96 6.90 -23.73
CA ASP A 190 3.28 7.37 -25.07
C ASP A 190 3.61 6.20 -26.02
N LYS A 191 4.24 5.13 -25.50
CA LYS A 191 4.48 3.88 -26.23
C LYS A 191 3.18 3.13 -26.52
N GLN A 192 2.28 3.00 -25.55
CA GLN A 192 0.96 2.39 -25.76
C GLN A 192 0.13 3.20 -26.75
N ALA A 193 0.19 4.53 -26.66
CA ALA A 193 -0.47 5.43 -27.58
C ALA A 193 0.04 5.24 -29.01
N GLU A 194 1.36 5.08 -29.22
CA GLU A 194 1.92 4.79 -30.54
C GLU A 194 1.35 3.49 -31.14
N VAL A 195 1.25 2.43 -30.35
CA VAL A 195 0.67 1.15 -30.83
C VAL A 195 -0.78 1.36 -31.28
N ILE A 196 -1.59 2.03 -30.46
CA ILE A 196 -2.99 2.32 -30.79
C ILE A 196 -3.10 3.23 -32.01
N SER A 197 -2.28 4.27 -32.11
CA SER A 197 -2.22 5.18 -33.26
C SER A 197 -1.93 4.44 -34.57
N ARG A 198 -1.00 3.48 -34.56
CA ARG A 198 -0.70 2.65 -35.73
C ARG A 198 -1.85 1.71 -36.10
N GLU A 199 -2.59 1.20 -35.12
CA GLU A 199 -3.80 0.42 -35.37
C GLU A 199 -4.91 1.30 -35.99
N LEU A 200 -5.10 2.53 -35.49
CA LEU A 200 -6.03 3.50 -36.04
C LEU A 200 -5.69 3.88 -37.48
N GLU A 201 -4.42 4.18 -37.76
CA GLU A 201 -3.93 4.48 -39.11
C GLU A 201 -4.31 3.34 -40.09
N LYS A 202 -3.98 2.09 -39.73
CA LYS A 202 -4.27 0.91 -40.56
C LYS A 202 -5.77 0.71 -40.75
N ALA A 203 -6.57 0.89 -39.70
CA ALA A 203 -8.01 0.73 -39.75
C ALA A 203 -8.65 1.73 -40.72
N ILE A 204 -8.24 3.01 -40.66
CA ILE A 204 -8.76 4.07 -41.53
C ILE A 204 -8.37 3.79 -42.99
N LEU A 205 -7.10 3.48 -43.25
CA LEU A 205 -6.62 3.15 -44.60
C LEU A 205 -7.35 1.94 -45.20
N SER A 206 -7.60 0.91 -44.39
CA SER A 206 -8.31 -0.30 -44.81
C SER A 206 -9.73 -0.01 -45.30
N VAL A 207 -10.46 0.88 -44.62
CA VAL A 207 -11.82 1.27 -45.00
C VAL A 207 -11.83 2.00 -46.34
N PHE A 208 -10.97 3.00 -46.53
CA PHE A 208 -10.90 3.72 -47.81
C PHE A 208 -10.52 2.80 -48.97
N LYS A 209 -9.55 1.91 -48.76
CA LYS A 209 -9.15 0.90 -49.75
C LYS A 209 -10.29 -0.05 -50.11
N LYS A 210 -11.05 -0.53 -49.13
CA LYS A 210 -12.21 -1.42 -49.35
C LYS A 210 -13.25 -0.80 -50.28
N HIS A 211 -13.40 0.53 -50.23
CA HIS A 211 -14.38 1.26 -51.03
C HIS A 211 -13.78 1.91 -52.29
N ASN A 212 -12.55 1.57 -52.67
CA ASN A 212 -11.84 2.14 -53.82
C ASN A 212 -11.76 3.67 -53.81
N ILE A 213 -11.63 4.26 -52.61
CA ILE A 213 -11.46 5.70 -52.44
C ILE A 213 -9.96 5.98 -52.29
N GLU A 214 -9.40 6.74 -53.23
CA GLU A 214 -7.99 7.12 -53.19
C GLU A 214 -7.79 8.37 -52.31
N LEU A 215 -6.89 8.26 -51.33
CA LEU A 215 -6.50 9.38 -50.49
C LEU A 215 -5.32 10.12 -51.10
N ASN A 216 -5.36 11.45 -51.08
CA ASN A 216 -4.25 12.25 -51.57
C ASN A 216 -2.99 12.09 -50.67
N LYS A 217 -1.84 12.47 -51.21
CA LYS A 217 -0.54 12.36 -50.52
C LYS A 217 -0.50 13.08 -49.17
N GLN A 218 -1.15 14.24 -49.05
CA GLN A 218 -1.16 15.00 -47.79
C GLN A 218 -1.97 14.28 -46.71
N THR A 219 -3.10 13.68 -47.06
CA THR A 219 -3.92 12.88 -46.13
C THR A 219 -3.15 11.64 -45.66
N LEU A 220 -2.42 10.96 -46.56
CA LEU A 220 -1.56 9.83 -46.18
C LEU A 220 -0.41 10.26 -45.24
N ILE A 221 0.20 11.42 -45.49
CA ILE A 221 1.22 11.98 -44.59
C ILE A 221 0.62 12.33 -43.23
N ASN A 222 -0.60 12.88 -43.19
CA ASN A 222 -1.26 13.20 -41.94
C ASN A 222 -1.63 11.94 -41.15
N LEU A 223 -2.15 10.91 -41.82
CA LEU A 223 -2.49 9.61 -41.21
C LEU A 223 -1.29 8.93 -40.55
N SER A 224 -0.10 8.98 -41.17
CA SER A 224 1.11 8.37 -40.61
C SER A 224 1.70 9.12 -39.41
N ARG A 225 1.17 10.31 -39.10
CA ARG A 225 1.53 11.18 -37.97
C ARG A 225 0.55 11.13 -36.80
N ILE A 226 -0.54 10.36 -36.92
CA ILE A 226 -1.36 9.95 -35.77
C ILE A 226 -0.46 9.15 -34.83
#